data_AF-A0A963GY08-F1
#
_entry.id   AF-A0A963GY08-F1
#
_cell.length_a   1.000
_cell.length_b   1.000
_cell.length_c   1.000
_cell.angle_alpha   90.00
_cell.angle_beta   90.00
_cell.angle_gamma   90.00
#
_symmetry.space_group_name_H-M   'P 1'
#
loop_
_entity.id
_entity.type
_entity.pdbx_description
1 polymer ?
#
loop_
_entity_poly.entity_id
_entity_poly.type
_entity_poly.pdbx_seq_one_letter_code
_entity_poly.pdbx_strand_id
1 'polypeptide(L)' 'MNNRNIRRQVIAQKLIDAQTPGFQAEFDPDEAELLGAFTEDALSETEALDSSIDQPELVDGGQ' A
#
# COMPACT_ATOMS: atom_id res chain seq x y z
N MET A 1 -7.11 -8.38 31.68
CA MET A 1 -6.31 -8.57 30.45
C MET A 1 -6.13 -7.23 29.76
N ASN A 2 -4.90 -6.86 29.38
CA ASN A 2 -4.60 -5.59 28.71
C ASN A 2 -5.18 -5.56 27.29
N ASN A 3 -6.22 -4.76 27.05
CA ASN A 3 -6.86 -4.58 25.74
C ASN A 3 -5.88 -4.21 24.61
N ARG A 4 -4.78 -3.53 24.94
CA ARG A 4 -3.70 -3.19 23.99
C ARG A 4 -2.96 -4.42 23.46
N ASN A 5 -2.76 -5.45 24.28
CA ASN A 5 -2.08 -6.68 23.87
C ASN A 5 -2.96 -7.51 22.93
N ILE A 6 -4.27 -7.56 23.22
CA ILE A 6 -5.25 -8.24 22.36
C ILE A 6 -5.28 -7.60 20.97
N ARG A 7 -5.34 -6.26 20.88
CA ARG A 7 -5.31 -5.56 19.57
C ARG A 7 -4.05 -5.87 18.77
N ARG A 8 -2.87 -5.84 19.40
CA ARG A 8 -1.61 -6.23 18.72
C ARG A 8 -1.62 -7.67 18.20
N GLN A 9 -2.18 -8.61 18.97
CA GLN A 9 -2.30 -10.00 18.52
C GLN A 9 -3.26 -10.14 17.34
N VAL A 10 -4.40 -9.43 17.36
CA VAL A 10 -5.36 -9.43 16.25
C VAL A 10 -4.73 -8.89 14.97
N ILE A 11 -4.03 -7.75 15.05
CA ILE A 11 -3.31 -7.17 13.89
C ILE A 11 -2.26 -8.16 13.35
N ALA A 12 -1.50 -8.82 14.23
CA ALA A 12 -0.50 -9.80 13.81
C ALA A 12 -1.12 -11.02 13.11
N GLN A 13 -2.29 -11.49 13.54
CA GLN A 13 -3.01 -12.57 12.86
C GLN A 13 -3.51 -12.11 11.49
N LYS A 14 -4.14 -10.93 11.40
CA LYS A 14 -4.59 -10.36 10.12
C LYS A 14 -3.45 -10.21 9.11
N LEU A 15 -2.24 -9.82 9.54
CA LEU A 15 -1.05 -9.76 8.68
C LEU A 15 -0.56 -11.13 8.17
N ILE A 16 -0.74 -12.18 8.98
CA ILE A 16 -0.42 -13.54 8.55
C ILE A 16 -1.43 -13.98 7.49
N ASP A 17 -2.72 -13.69 7.72
CA ASP A 17 -3.77 -14.01 6.75
C ASP A 17 -3.56 -13.24 5.43
N ALA A 18 -3.13 -11.97 5.48
CA ALA A 18 -2.81 -11.15 4.30
C ALA A 18 -1.69 -11.71 3.41
N GLN A 19 -0.83 -12.58 3.95
CA GLN A 19 0.19 -13.28 3.16
C GLN A 19 -0.39 -14.48 2.39
N THR A 20 -1.64 -14.85 2.64
CA THR A 20 -2.34 -15.90 1.91
C THR A 20 -2.84 -15.33 0.58
N PRO A 21 -2.43 -15.89 -0.57
CA PRO A 21 -2.87 -15.43 -1.88
C PRO A 21 -4.41 -15.45 -1.99
N GLY A 22 -5.00 -14.34 -2.39
CA GLY A 22 -6.46 -14.19 -2.54
C GLY A 22 -7.20 -13.83 -1.25
N PHE A 23 -6.52 -13.69 -0.12
CA PHE A 23 -7.10 -13.14 1.11
C PHE A 23 -6.75 -11.65 1.24
N GLN A 24 -7.76 -10.81 1.43
CA GLN A 24 -7.59 -9.38 1.69
C GLN A 24 -7.93 -9.10 3.15
N ALA A 25 -6.92 -8.74 3.94
CA ALA A 25 -7.11 -8.37 5.34
C ALA A 25 -7.59 -6.92 5.46
N GLU A 26 -8.65 -6.69 6.23
CA GLU A 26 -9.20 -5.37 6.52
C GLU A 26 -8.63 -4.81 7.83
N PHE A 27 -8.22 -3.54 7.80
CA PHE A 27 -7.65 -2.82 8.94
C PHE A 27 -8.41 -1.52 9.16
N ASP A 28 -8.76 -1.23 10.41
CA ASP A 28 -9.33 0.05 10.80
C ASP A 28 -8.28 1.18 10.68
N PRO A 29 -8.67 2.48 10.60
CA PRO A 29 -7.74 3.59 10.49
C PRO A 29 -6.63 3.58 11.55
N ASP A 30 -6.98 3.35 12.82
CA ASP A 30 -6.01 3.21 13.92
C ASP A 30 -5.03 2.03 13.72
N GLU A 31 -5.50 0.92 13.13
CA GLU A 31 -4.66 -0.25 12.86
C GLU A 31 -3.72 0.02 11.68
N ALA A 32 -4.22 0.70 10.64
CA ALA A 32 -3.46 1.09 9.47
C ALA A 32 -2.35 2.11 9.80
N GLU A 33 -2.62 3.07 10.69
CA GLU A 33 -1.58 3.97 11.23
C GLU A 33 -0.49 3.19 11.99
N LEU A 34 -0.89 2.21 12.80
CA LEU A 34 0.06 1.38 13.56
C LEU A 34 0.94 0.50 12.66
N LEU A 35 0.43 0.13 11.49
CA LEU A 35 1.11 -0.66 10.47
C LEU A 35 1.98 0.18 9.52
N GLY A 36 1.85 1.51 9.57
CA GLY A 36 2.44 2.40 8.56
C GLY A 36 1.80 2.20 7.17
N ALA A 37 0.58 1.64 7.11
CA ALA A 37 -0.14 1.48 5.84
C ALA A 37 -0.63 2.84 5.30
N PHE A 38 -0.92 3.79 6.19
CA PHE A 38 -0.89 5.22 5.89
C PHE A 38 0.56 5.71 5.90
N THR A 39 1.40 5.17 5.02
CA THR A 39 2.57 5.93 4.60
C THR A 39 2.03 7.00 3.65
N GLU A 40 2.51 8.23 3.74
CA GLU A 40 2.31 9.27 2.71
C GLU A 40 3.04 8.88 1.40
N ASP A 41 2.96 7.60 1.00
CA ASP A 41 3.38 7.02 -0.27
C ASP A 41 2.23 7.13 -1.27
N ALA A 42 1.35 8.13 -1.10
CA ALA A 42 0.50 8.54 -2.19
C ALA A 42 1.45 8.93 -3.32
N LEU A 43 1.34 8.23 -4.45
CA LEU A 43 2.17 8.42 -5.64
C LEU A 43 2.31 9.93 -5.87
N SER A 44 3.55 10.44 -5.83
CA SER A 44 3.77 11.86 -6.09
C SER A 44 3.21 12.20 -7.49
N GLU A 45 2.70 13.42 -7.71
CA GLU A 45 2.14 13.81 -9.02
C GLU A 45 3.08 13.44 -10.18
N THR A 46 4.39 13.61 -9.96
CA THR A 46 5.45 13.22 -10.88
C THR A 46 5.53 11.72 -11.12
N GLU A 47 5.45 10.88 -10.09
CA GLU A 47 5.50 9.42 -10.20
C GLU A 47 4.22 8.85 -10.84
N ALA A 48 3.08 9.50 -10.62
CA ALA A 48 1.81 9.18 -11.28
C ALA A 48 1.85 9.47 -12.78
N LEU A 49 2.49 10.58 -13.16
CA LEU A 49 2.67 10.95 -14.55
C LEU A 49 3.72 10.06 -15.26
N ASP A 50 4.83 9.72 -14.59
CA ASP A 50 5.90 8.87 -15.13
C ASP A 50 5.44 7.42 -15.37
N SER A 51 4.55 6.90 -14.53
CA SER A 51 3.95 5.56 -14.70
C SER A 51 2.90 5.47 -15.82
N SER A 52 2.50 6.60 -16.42
CA SER A 52 1.55 6.61 -17.52
C SER A 52 2.22 6.13 -18.82
N ILE A 53 1.89 4.91 -19.23
CA ILE A 53 2.42 4.18 -20.40
C ILE A 53 2.20 4.90 -21.75
N ASP A 54 1.37 5.94 -21.80
CA ASP A 54 1.14 6.75 -23.01
C ASP A 54 2.20 7.84 -23.17
N GLN A 55 3.48 7.45 -23.18
CA GLN A 55 4.50 8.27 -23.82
C GLN A 55 4.44 7.94 -25.31
N PRO A 56 3.99 8.84 -26.20
CA PRO A 56 4.41 8.71 -27.58
C PRO A 56 5.93 8.78 -27.52
N GLU A 57 6.61 7.67 -27.81
CA GLU A 57 7.99 7.71 -28.25
C GLU A 57 8.04 8.83 -29.29
N LEU A 58 8.57 9.98 -28.90
CA LEU A 58 9.08 10.97 -29.82
C LEU A 58 10.22 10.22 -30.49
N VAL A 59 9.85 9.41 -31.49
CA VAL A 59 10.71 8.94 -32.53
C VAL A 59 11.23 10.23 -33.13
N ASP A 60 12.41 10.62 -32.63
CA ASP A 60 13.23 11.67 -33.19
C ASP A 60 13.36 11.28 -34.67
N GLY A 61 12.53 11.92 -35.48
CA GLY A 61 12.48 11.74 -36.91
C GLY A 61 13.81 12.23 -37.43
N GLY A 62 14.78 11.31 -37.47
CA GLY A 62 16.09 11.58 -37.96
C GLY A 62 16.05 12.12 -39.39
N GLN A 63 16.93 13.11 -39.59
CA GLN A 63 17.47 13.63 -40.85
C GLN A 63 16.63 14.62 -41.65
#